data_AF-A0A5K3FEN6-F1
#
_entry.id   AF-A0A5K3FEN6-F1
#
_cell.length_a   1.000
_cell.length_b   1.000
_cell.length_c   1.000
_cell.angle_alpha   90.00
_cell.angle_beta   90.00
_cell.angle_gamma   90.00
#
_symmetry.space_group_name_H-M   'P 1'
#
loop_
_entity.id
_entity.type
_entity.pdbx_description
1 polymer ?
#
loop_
_entity_poly.entity_id
_entity_poly.type
_entity_poly.pdbx_seq_one_letter_code
_entity_poly.pdbx_strand_id
1 'polypeptide(L)'
;MEDAVKKAEEMETRIQAFQSAVQNTRRQLTSVEWDVVELSTWERLKPSASEPVVEVVEEVIHQLSGSLQTLTRLSHDLEQAVETIDDIPTSPRLNEDAKTALPNKLRTLRVYIEKYIKSSIAFANSYRTLVDSLSKVDARISEKEYLSKYTSLDVCRLNSEEWTSLRDEIQDELSVCLQLEQDLRDEKFETKFSALRGRFDDFLASLRAIVATSTSQCSATRLFEAQILRLTEMLQVCTKTVTNLRDDLDAQLRKGDLYHDVLNSCQSRLDEIEADLVGTLDSATLRGDMKIWLADTQDLVCKVTAIESHLCDFQTKDLESLVLAAQSSDEFLPLSTQALQDRWSELVTRAINARAAAESSLSVIQDATEAFKDMISWIGEAQERLNSICVKSIESPGSFDVEINEPGFLIDSWSGFVETRSSRLSKLTKLHEEAVSRRAAILSTTEGLGKLKGPSPPRADPSAIRAMELELADAYADLMERCQTVLSGEQEVLKGT
;
A
#
# COMPACT_ATOMS: atom_id res chain seq x y z
N MET A 1 77.60 87.35 23.05
CA MET A 1 77.59 86.22 24.01
C MET A 1 76.17 85.83 24.36
N GLU A 2 75.30 86.80 24.66
CA GLU A 2 73.86 86.62 24.93
C GLU A 2 73.08 85.94 23.78
N ASP A 3 73.30 86.33 22.53
CA ASP A 3 72.67 85.68 21.35
C ASP A 3 73.10 84.22 21.12
N ALA A 4 74.30 83.84 21.58
CA ALA A 4 74.81 82.48 21.44
C ALA A 4 74.23 81.55 22.53
N VAL A 5 74.05 82.09 23.73
CA VAL A 5 73.39 81.38 24.85
C VAL A 5 71.91 81.18 24.53
N LYS A 6 71.21 82.21 24.05
CA LYS A 6 69.81 82.12 23.66
C LYS A 6 69.56 81.09 22.54
N LYS A 7 70.43 81.05 21.52
CA LYS A 7 70.37 80.03 20.45
C LYS A 7 70.65 78.61 20.97
N ALA A 8 71.56 78.46 21.94
CA ALA A 8 71.83 77.17 22.56
C ALA A 8 70.65 76.68 23.42
N GLU A 9 70.00 77.58 24.17
CA GLU A 9 68.78 77.29 24.95
C GLU A 9 67.58 76.95 24.05
N GLU A 10 67.41 77.66 22.93
CA GLU A 10 66.39 77.36 21.91
C GLU A 10 66.64 76.00 21.21
N MET A 11 67.91 75.63 21.00
CA MET A 11 68.30 74.33 20.44
C MET A 11 68.06 73.20 21.45
N GLU A 12 68.41 73.39 22.71
CA GLU A 12 68.21 72.41 23.77
C GLU A 12 66.72 72.15 24.04
N THR A 13 65.89 73.19 24.06
CA THR A 13 64.43 73.06 24.20
C THR A 13 63.80 72.30 23.02
N ARG A 14 64.26 72.52 21.78
CA ARG A 14 63.83 71.73 20.62
C ARG A 14 64.26 70.27 20.70
N ILE A 15 65.48 69.98 21.15
CA ILE A 15 65.97 68.61 21.35
C ILE A 15 65.16 67.91 22.44
N GLN A 16 64.87 68.57 23.57
CA GLN A 16 64.04 68.03 24.65
C GLN A 16 62.60 67.79 24.20
N ALA A 17 62.02 68.70 23.41
CA ALA A 17 60.68 68.54 22.84
C ALA A 17 60.62 67.36 21.86
N PHE A 18 61.62 67.22 20.98
CA PHE A 18 61.75 66.09 20.06
C PHE A 18 61.89 64.75 20.80
N GLN A 19 62.78 64.67 21.79
CA GLN A 19 62.91 63.47 22.62
C GLN A 19 61.60 63.12 23.33
N SER A 20 60.90 64.12 23.86
CA SER A 20 59.61 63.92 24.52
C SER A 20 58.55 63.41 23.54
N ALA A 21 58.52 63.96 22.32
CA ALA A 21 57.61 63.52 21.26
C ALA A 21 57.89 62.06 20.85
N VAL A 22 59.14 61.70 20.58
CA VAL A 22 59.55 60.33 20.21
C VAL A 22 59.19 59.33 21.32
N GLN A 23 59.44 59.68 22.59
CA GLN A 23 59.07 58.84 23.72
C GLN A 23 57.54 58.72 23.89
N ASN A 24 56.80 59.80 23.68
CA ASN A 24 55.34 59.78 23.74
C ASN A 24 54.75 58.92 22.62
N THR A 25 55.20 59.10 21.38
CA THR A 25 54.80 58.28 20.22
C THR A 25 55.09 56.81 20.48
N ARG A 26 56.26 56.49 21.06
CA ARG A 26 56.61 55.11 21.42
C ARG A 26 55.67 54.51 22.47
N ARG A 27 55.35 55.25 23.54
CA ARG A 27 54.40 54.78 24.58
C ARG A 27 53.01 54.55 24.01
N GLN A 28 52.51 55.51 23.22
CA GLN A 28 51.19 55.41 22.60
C GLN A 28 51.13 54.28 21.56
N LEU A 29 52.18 54.09 20.76
CA LEU A 29 52.28 52.97 19.82
C LEU A 29 52.21 51.63 20.54
N THR A 30 52.94 51.45 21.64
CA THR A 30 52.87 50.21 22.43
C THR A 30 51.46 49.98 23.00
N SER A 31 50.78 51.03 23.47
CA SER A 31 49.38 50.90 23.92
C SER A 31 48.47 50.43 22.79
N VAL A 32 48.59 51.05 21.60
CA VAL A 32 47.78 50.69 20.44
C VAL A 32 48.09 49.28 19.95
N GLU A 33 49.34 48.83 20.00
CA GLU A 33 49.73 47.45 19.68
C GLU A 33 48.98 46.45 20.58
N TRP A 34 48.91 46.70 21.89
CA TRP A 34 48.17 45.85 22.82
C TRP A 34 46.66 45.89 22.58
N ASP A 35 46.08 47.08 22.42
CA ASP A 35 44.65 47.24 22.12
C ASP A 35 44.28 46.47 20.84
N VAL A 36 45.08 46.60 19.78
CA VAL A 36 44.85 45.93 18.49
C VAL A 36 44.93 44.41 18.65
N VAL A 37 45.86 43.88 19.44
CA VAL A 37 45.95 42.44 19.72
C VAL A 37 44.73 41.95 20.50
N GLU A 38 44.32 42.64 21.57
CA GLU A 38 43.14 42.25 22.36
C GLU A 38 41.84 42.32 21.54
N LEU A 39 41.71 43.34 20.69
CA LEU A 39 40.56 43.51 19.79
C LEU A 39 40.56 42.48 18.67
N SER A 40 41.72 42.12 18.11
CA SER A 40 41.79 41.16 17.00
C SER A 40 41.67 39.71 17.48
N THR A 41 42.05 39.42 18.72
CA THR A 41 41.83 38.10 19.35
C THR A 41 40.44 37.93 19.94
N TRP A 42 39.68 39.03 20.07
CA TRP A 42 38.33 39.15 20.64
C TRP A 42 38.27 38.92 22.15
N GLU A 43 39.42 38.87 22.83
CA GLU A 43 39.51 38.62 24.27
C GLU A 43 38.85 39.73 25.10
N ARG A 44 38.81 40.96 24.56
CA ARG A 44 38.13 42.10 25.19
C ARG A 44 36.61 42.04 25.11
N LEU A 45 36.07 41.39 24.08
CA LEU A 45 34.63 41.29 23.83
C LEU A 45 34.01 40.07 24.53
N LYS A 46 34.81 39.01 24.77
CA LYS A 46 34.36 37.73 25.37
C LYS A 46 33.07 37.18 24.73
N PRO A 47 33.02 37.08 23.39
CA PRO A 47 31.80 36.70 22.72
C PRO A 47 31.39 35.28 23.09
N SER A 48 30.10 35.11 23.39
CA SER A 48 29.52 33.79 23.62
C SER A 48 29.38 33.00 22.32
N ALA A 49 29.30 31.68 22.41
CA ALA A 49 29.05 30.82 21.23
C ALA A 49 27.70 31.09 20.56
N SER A 50 26.77 31.74 21.27
CA SER A 50 25.45 32.14 20.78
C SER A 50 25.42 33.50 20.08
N GLU A 51 26.46 34.31 20.19
CA GLU A 51 26.47 35.64 19.60
C GLU A 51 26.57 35.59 18.07
N PRO A 52 25.84 36.48 17.36
CA PRO A 52 25.94 36.60 15.93
C PRO A 52 27.33 37.12 15.55
N VAL A 53 28.14 36.22 14.97
CA VAL A 53 29.51 36.48 14.48
C VAL A 53 29.64 37.79 13.70
N VAL A 54 28.62 38.13 12.91
CA VAL A 54 28.57 39.34 12.11
C VAL A 54 28.62 40.61 12.97
N GLU A 55 27.84 40.67 14.03
CA GLU A 55 27.76 41.84 14.91
C GLU A 55 29.07 42.01 15.68
N VAL A 56 29.66 40.90 16.15
CA VAL A 56 30.98 40.91 16.80
C VAL A 56 32.06 41.42 15.84
N VAL A 57 32.05 40.98 14.57
CA VAL A 57 32.98 41.47 13.54
C VAL A 57 32.79 42.97 13.29
N GLU A 58 31.55 43.44 13.18
CA GLU A 58 31.24 44.85 12.94
C GLU A 58 31.75 45.74 14.08
N GLU A 59 31.57 45.32 15.34
CA GLU A 59 32.09 46.01 16.52
C GLU A 59 33.63 46.05 16.54
N VAL A 60 34.29 44.92 16.25
CA VAL A 60 35.77 44.86 16.17
C VAL A 60 36.31 45.77 15.09
N ILE A 61 35.68 45.79 13.91
CA ILE A 61 36.06 46.68 12.80
C ILE A 61 35.90 48.15 13.20
N HIS A 62 34.80 48.49 13.89
CA HIS A 62 34.57 49.84 14.35
C HIS A 62 35.69 50.31 15.30
N GLN A 63 36.04 49.48 16.30
CA GLN A 63 37.09 49.81 17.25
C GLN A 63 38.49 49.87 16.61
N LEU A 64 38.83 48.91 15.74
CA LEU A 64 40.10 48.92 15.00
C LEU A 64 40.24 50.10 14.03
N SER A 65 39.13 50.59 13.48
CA SER A 65 39.12 51.82 12.67
C SER A 65 39.52 53.04 13.50
N GLY A 66 39.15 53.10 14.79
CA GLY A 66 39.65 54.10 15.73
C GLY A 66 41.15 53.97 16.00
N SER A 67 41.68 52.74 16.09
CA SER A 67 43.12 52.50 16.20
C SER A 67 43.88 52.99 14.95
N LEU A 68 43.32 52.79 13.74
CA LEU A 68 43.92 53.31 12.49
C LEU A 68 44.01 54.84 12.46
N GLN A 69 42.99 55.54 12.94
CA GLN A 69 43.01 57.00 13.06
C GLN A 69 44.10 57.45 14.03
N THR A 70 44.22 56.75 15.16
CA THR A 70 45.27 57.02 16.17
C THR A 70 46.67 56.82 15.59
N LEU A 71 46.90 55.73 14.84
CA LEU A 71 48.19 55.49 14.18
C LEU A 71 48.52 56.54 13.12
N THR A 72 47.52 57.02 12.38
CA THR A 72 47.69 58.07 11.39
C THR A 72 48.12 59.39 12.05
N ARG A 73 47.50 59.74 13.17
CA ARG A 73 47.89 60.90 13.97
C ARG A 73 49.30 60.75 14.53
N LEU A 74 49.64 59.58 15.09
CA LEU A 74 50.98 59.31 15.61
C LEU A 74 52.08 59.40 14.55
N SER A 75 51.80 58.97 13.32
CA SER A 75 52.71 59.14 12.18
C SER A 75 52.93 60.62 11.87
N HIS A 76 51.85 61.41 11.83
CA HIS A 76 51.93 62.84 11.55
C HIS A 76 52.67 63.61 12.66
N ASP A 77 52.36 63.32 13.93
CA ASP A 77 53.02 63.93 15.09
C ASP A 77 54.53 63.60 15.11
N LEU A 78 54.91 62.39 14.68
CA LEU A 78 56.32 61.98 14.56
C LEU A 78 57.03 62.65 13.38
N GLU A 79 56.38 62.74 12.22
CA GLU A 79 56.90 63.45 11.03
C GLU A 79 57.16 64.92 11.36
N GLN A 80 56.18 65.59 11.99
CA GLN A 80 56.32 66.98 12.43
C GLN A 80 57.46 67.15 13.44
N ALA A 81 57.60 66.23 14.40
CA ALA A 81 58.71 66.27 15.35
C ALA A 81 60.07 66.12 14.66
N VAL A 82 60.18 65.25 13.65
CA VAL A 82 61.40 65.07 12.85
C VAL A 82 61.75 66.31 12.03
N GLU A 83 60.77 66.96 11.40
CA GLU A 83 60.97 68.18 10.61
C GLU A 83 61.50 69.34 11.46
N THR A 84 61.07 69.46 12.72
CA THR A 84 61.51 70.55 13.62
C THR A 84 62.99 70.49 14.02
N ILE A 85 63.68 69.38 13.74
CA ILE A 85 65.05 69.09 14.21
C ILE A 85 66.02 68.72 13.07
N ASP A 86 65.60 68.84 11.81
CA ASP A 86 66.33 68.28 10.66
C ASP A 86 67.76 68.85 10.46
N ASP A 87 68.01 70.08 10.94
CA ASP A 87 69.31 70.78 10.88
C ASP A 87 70.14 70.68 12.18
N ILE A 88 69.66 69.95 13.21
CA ILE A 88 70.24 69.93 14.56
C ILE A 88 70.89 68.55 14.80
N PRO A 89 72.20 68.47 15.12
CA PRO A 89 72.85 67.20 15.43
C PRO A 89 72.31 66.60 16.74
N THR A 90 71.62 65.48 16.62
CA THR A 90 71.06 64.68 17.72
C THR A 90 71.72 63.32 17.84
N SER A 91 71.40 62.59 18.93
CA SER A 91 71.90 61.23 19.16
C SER A 91 71.58 60.29 17.99
N PRO A 92 72.56 59.52 17.46
CA PRO A 92 72.36 58.60 16.36
C PRO A 92 71.23 57.59 16.60
N ARG A 93 71.09 57.10 17.83
CA ARG A 93 70.04 56.14 18.22
C ARG A 93 68.65 56.76 18.20
N LEU A 94 68.50 58.02 18.63
CA LEU A 94 67.22 58.74 18.60
C LEU A 94 66.81 59.06 17.16
N ASN A 95 67.79 59.40 16.30
CA ASN A 95 67.53 59.61 14.88
C ASN A 95 67.14 58.33 14.15
N GLU A 96 67.81 57.21 14.43
CA GLU A 96 67.41 55.91 13.88
C GLU A 96 66.00 55.50 14.36
N ASP A 97 65.71 55.64 15.65
CA ASP A 97 64.38 55.31 16.19
C ASP A 97 63.27 56.17 15.56
N ALA A 98 63.50 57.49 15.42
CA ALA A 98 62.50 58.44 14.91
C ALA A 98 62.37 58.48 13.38
N LYS A 99 63.47 58.34 12.62
CA LYS A 99 63.45 58.44 11.15
C LYS A 99 63.21 57.10 10.45
N THR A 100 63.49 55.97 11.10
CA THR A 100 63.37 54.65 10.45
C THR A 100 62.56 53.64 11.26
N ALA A 101 62.88 53.38 12.52
CA ALA A 101 62.25 52.27 13.27
C ALA A 101 60.77 52.51 13.59
N LEU A 102 60.42 53.64 14.22
CA LEU A 102 59.03 53.99 14.57
C LEU A 102 58.13 54.20 13.34
N PRO A 103 58.55 54.94 12.28
CA PRO A 103 57.75 55.07 11.07
C PRO A 103 57.48 53.71 10.39
N ASN A 104 58.47 52.81 10.37
CA ASN A 104 58.28 51.47 9.80
C ASN A 104 57.31 50.63 10.64
N LYS A 105 57.37 50.70 11.97
CA LYS A 105 56.41 50.00 12.85
C LYS A 105 54.99 50.54 12.70
N LEU A 106 54.81 51.86 12.71
CA LEU A 106 53.52 52.52 12.48
C LEU A 106 52.91 52.10 11.15
N ARG A 107 53.71 52.13 10.07
CA ARG A 107 53.27 51.69 8.73
C ARG A 107 52.91 50.21 8.70
N THR A 108 53.73 49.36 9.30
CA THR A 108 53.52 47.90 9.31
C THR A 108 52.24 47.53 10.07
N LEU A 109 52.06 48.09 11.27
CA LEU A 109 50.87 47.85 12.09
C LEU A 109 49.60 48.33 11.38
N ARG A 110 49.65 49.50 10.73
CA ARG A 110 48.55 50.01 9.91
C ARG A 110 48.18 49.03 8.80
N VAL A 111 49.16 48.53 8.03
CA VAL A 111 48.94 47.55 6.96
C VAL A 111 48.34 46.25 7.51
N TYR A 112 48.78 45.79 8.67
CA TYR A 112 48.25 44.59 9.30
C TYR A 112 46.80 44.75 9.74
N ILE A 113 46.45 45.88 10.37
CA ILE A 113 45.07 46.18 10.78
C ILE A 113 44.16 46.30 9.55
N GLU A 114 44.59 47.04 8.51
CA GLU A 114 43.83 47.18 7.26
C GLU A 114 43.58 45.82 6.59
N LYS A 115 44.61 44.95 6.55
CA LYS A 115 44.48 43.59 6.02
C LYS A 115 43.52 42.75 6.86
N TYR A 116 43.61 42.83 8.18
CA TYR A 116 42.74 42.09 9.09
C TYR A 116 41.27 42.52 9.01
N ILE A 117 41.00 43.83 8.95
CA ILE A 117 39.65 44.36 8.74
C ILE A 117 39.10 43.81 7.41
N LYS A 118 39.88 43.88 6.33
CA LYS A 118 39.46 43.39 5.02
C LYS A 118 39.16 41.89 5.02
N SER A 119 40.01 41.07 5.62
CA SER A 119 39.78 39.62 5.75
C SER A 119 38.56 39.31 6.63
N SER A 120 38.39 40.02 7.74
CA SER A 120 37.23 39.87 8.64
C SER A 120 35.91 40.21 7.94
N ILE A 121 35.86 41.29 7.17
CA ILE A 121 34.68 41.66 6.37
C ILE A 121 34.37 40.58 5.33
N ALA A 122 35.40 40.12 4.60
CA ALA A 122 35.23 39.11 3.57
C ALA A 122 34.70 37.79 4.15
N PHE A 123 35.21 37.37 5.31
CA PHE A 123 34.72 36.20 6.04
C PHE A 123 33.28 36.40 6.52
N ALA A 124 32.97 37.50 7.22
CA ALA A 124 31.65 37.78 7.75
C ALA A 124 30.57 37.86 6.65
N ASN A 125 30.89 38.46 5.51
CA ASN A 125 29.99 38.50 4.36
C ASN A 125 29.75 37.11 3.77
N SER A 126 30.81 36.30 3.60
CA SER A 126 30.69 34.92 3.12
C SER A 126 29.86 34.05 4.08
N TYR A 127 30.05 34.26 5.39
CA TYR A 127 29.28 33.59 6.44
C TYR A 127 27.80 33.99 6.38
N ARG A 128 27.50 35.29 6.33
CA ARG A 128 26.12 35.81 6.25
C ARG A 128 25.38 35.24 5.03
N THR A 129 26.01 35.26 3.86
CA THR A 129 25.40 34.67 2.64
C THR A 129 25.08 33.19 2.80
N LEU A 130 25.95 32.42 3.46
CA LEU A 130 25.73 30.99 3.69
C LEU A 130 24.60 30.75 4.71
N VAL A 131 24.57 31.52 5.80
CA VAL A 131 23.48 31.51 6.78
C VAL A 131 22.16 31.81 6.09
N ASP A 132 22.06 32.91 5.35
CA ASP A 132 20.82 33.31 4.68
C ASP A 132 20.34 32.24 3.68
N SER A 133 21.27 31.58 2.99
CA SER A 133 20.94 30.48 2.06
C SER A 133 20.40 29.26 2.81
N LEU A 134 21.06 28.84 3.90
CA LEU A 134 20.63 27.70 4.71
C LEU A 134 19.31 27.97 5.43
N SER A 135 19.14 29.14 6.02
CA SER A 135 17.91 29.52 6.72
C SER A 135 16.69 29.58 5.81
N LYS A 136 16.85 29.93 4.52
CA LYS A 136 15.76 29.85 3.54
C LYS A 136 15.33 28.41 3.27
N VAL A 137 16.28 27.48 3.17
CA VAL A 137 15.98 26.06 2.97
C VAL A 137 15.35 25.47 4.22
N ASP A 138 15.92 25.75 5.39
CA ASP A 138 15.42 25.32 6.69
C ASP A 138 13.96 25.77 6.91
N ALA A 139 13.67 27.06 6.66
CA ALA A 139 12.30 27.58 6.76
C ALA A 139 11.31 26.85 5.84
N ARG A 140 11.68 26.58 4.59
CA ARG A 140 10.83 25.82 3.65
C ARG A 140 10.63 24.37 4.08
N ILE A 141 11.63 23.75 4.71
CA ILE A 141 11.49 22.41 5.29
C ILE A 141 10.54 22.47 6.50
N SER A 142 10.68 23.46 7.37
CA SER A 142 9.80 23.63 8.54
C SER A 142 8.34 23.89 8.15
N GLU A 143 8.08 24.61 7.06
CA GLU A 143 6.72 24.76 6.51
C GLU A 143 6.07 23.41 6.16
N LYS A 144 6.88 22.38 5.94
CA LYS A 144 6.47 21.03 5.57
C LYS A 144 6.54 20.02 6.71
N GLU A 145 6.75 20.46 7.95
CA GLU A 145 6.80 19.59 9.12
C GLU A 145 5.50 18.79 9.34
N TYR A 146 4.36 19.32 8.87
CA TYR A 146 3.08 18.60 8.89
C TYR A 146 3.09 17.30 8.09
N LEU A 147 4.01 17.13 7.12
CA LEU A 147 4.11 15.94 6.29
C LEU A 147 4.48 14.69 7.09
N SER A 148 5.09 14.84 8.26
CA SER A 148 5.32 13.76 9.23
C SER A 148 4.03 13.01 9.63
N LYS A 149 2.85 13.64 9.44
CA LYS A 149 1.55 13.00 9.66
C LYS A 149 1.21 11.97 8.60
N TYR A 150 1.67 12.15 7.37
CA TYR A 150 1.41 11.23 6.26
C TYR A 150 2.37 10.05 6.25
N THR A 151 3.61 10.24 6.70
CA THR A 151 4.65 9.20 6.72
C THR A 151 4.34 8.04 7.68
N SER A 152 3.47 8.27 8.66
CA SER A 152 3.08 7.28 9.68
C SER A 152 1.66 6.74 9.51
N LEU A 153 0.95 7.15 8.45
CA LEU A 153 -0.44 6.75 8.25
C LEU A 153 -0.52 5.26 7.85
N ASP A 154 -1.52 4.54 8.37
CA ASP A 154 -1.80 3.18 7.93
C ASP A 154 -2.70 3.22 6.68
N VAL A 155 -2.06 3.42 5.52
CA VAL A 155 -2.73 3.54 4.20
C VAL A 155 -3.61 2.34 3.83
N CYS A 156 -3.37 1.17 4.44
CA CYS A 156 -4.16 -0.03 4.23
C CYS A 156 -5.55 0.04 4.89
N ARG A 157 -5.78 0.95 5.84
CA ARG A 157 -7.08 1.12 6.51
C ARG A 157 -8.04 2.04 5.77
N LEU A 158 -7.53 2.78 4.80
CA LEU A 158 -8.35 3.65 3.97
C LEU A 158 -9.24 2.80 3.07
N ASN A 159 -10.40 3.32 2.72
CA ASN A 159 -11.17 2.79 1.59
C ASN A 159 -10.59 3.30 0.26
N SER A 160 -11.09 2.78 -0.87
CA SER A 160 -10.53 3.11 -2.19
C SER A 160 -10.68 4.59 -2.57
N GLU A 161 -11.76 5.26 -2.15
CA GLU A 161 -11.97 6.70 -2.41
C GLU A 161 -11.01 7.56 -1.58
N GLU A 162 -10.90 7.25 -0.29
CA GLU A 162 -9.97 7.89 0.64
C GLU A 162 -8.51 7.72 0.19
N TRP A 163 -8.16 6.51 -0.27
CA TRP A 163 -6.83 6.25 -0.82
C TRP A 163 -6.55 7.08 -2.07
N THR A 164 -7.48 7.11 -3.02
CA THR A 164 -7.28 7.87 -4.27
C THR A 164 -7.07 9.35 -3.99
N SER A 165 -7.85 9.94 -3.08
CA SER A 165 -7.68 11.35 -2.68
C SER A 165 -6.33 11.58 -1.99
N LEU A 166 -5.96 10.74 -1.03
CA LEU A 166 -4.71 10.89 -0.29
C LEU A 166 -3.48 10.64 -1.16
N ARG A 167 -3.58 9.69 -2.11
CA ARG A 167 -2.51 9.34 -3.03
C ARG A 167 -2.06 10.55 -3.84
N ASP A 168 -3.00 11.32 -4.37
CA ASP A 168 -2.70 12.53 -5.13
C ASP A 168 -2.03 13.59 -4.24
N GLU A 169 -2.52 13.78 -3.00
CA GLU A 169 -1.87 14.67 -2.02
C GLU A 169 -0.43 14.25 -1.72
N ILE A 170 -0.19 12.95 -1.48
CA ILE A 170 1.17 12.45 -1.20
C ILE A 170 2.07 12.61 -2.43
N GLN A 171 1.56 12.42 -3.65
CA GLN A 171 2.33 12.63 -4.89
C GLN A 171 2.74 14.09 -5.08
N ASP A 172 1.81 15.01 -4.86
CA ASP A 172 2.10 16.45 -4.92
C ASP A 172 3.19 16.82 -3.91
N GLU A 173 3.10 16.32 -2.67
CA GLU A 173 4.10 16.61 -1.64
C GLU A 173 5.45 15.92 -1.88
N LEU A 174 5.45 14.70 -2.46
CA LEU A 174 6.68 14.05 -2.91
C LEU A 174 7.39 14.88 -3.98
N SER A 175 6.64 15.50 -4.89
CA SER A 175 7.20 16.40 -5.91
C SER A 175 7.86 17.63 -5.26
N VAL A 176 7.28 18.16 -4.17
CA VAL A 176 7.87 19.26 -3.39
C VAL A 176 9.16 18.82 -2.70
N CYS A 177 9.20 17.62 -2.10
CA CYS A 177 10.43 17.07 -1.52
C CYS A 177 11.54 16.92 -2.58
N LEU A 178 11.21 16.42 -3.77
CA LEU A 178 12.16 16.31 -4.88
C LEU A 178 12.67 17.68 -5.33
N GLN A 179 11.79 18.69 -5.37
CA GLN A 179 12.20 20.07 -5.66
C GLN A 179 13.13 20.62 -4.57
N LEU A 180 12.88 20.35 -3.29
CA LEU A 180 13.77 20.76 -2.19
C LEU A 180 15.14 20.07 -2.27
N GLU A 181 15.19 18.79 -2.62
CA GLU A 181 16.47 18.10 -2.87
C GLU A 181 17.22 18.71 -4.05
N GLN A 182 16.50 19.07 -5.11
CA GLN A 182 17.08 19.73 -6.27
C GLN A 182 17.61 21.12 -5.91
N ASP A 183 16.85 21.92 -5.15
CA ASP A 183 17.27 23.24 -4.66
C ASP A 183 18.53 23.13 -3.78
N LEU A 184 18.60 22.12 -2.89
CA LEU A 184 19.78 21.83 -2.07
C LEU A 184 21.03 21.53 -2.93
N ARG A 185 20.85 20.83 -4.07
CA ARG A 185 21.95 20.55 -5.01
C ARG A 185 22.33 21.80 -5.82
N ASP A 186 21.35 22.54 -6.30
CA ASP A 186 21.55 23.71 -7.16
C ASP A 186 22.17 24.90 -6.43
N GLU A 187 21.91 25.03 -5.12
CA GLU A 187 22.56 26.00 -4.24
C GLU A 187 24.08 25.78 -4.08
N LYS A 188 24.59 24.60 -4.47
CA LYS A 188 26.02 24.24 -4.46
C LYS A 188 26.71 24.57 -3.14
N PHE A 189 26.08 24.15 -2.03
CA PHE A 189 26.58 24.42 -0.69
C PHE A 189 28.05 24.02 -0.49
N GLU A 190 28.49 22.90 -1.08
CA GLU A 190 29.91 22.49 -1.05
C GLU A 190 30.87 23.58 -1.54
N THR A 191 30.51 24.27 -2.63
CA THR A 191 31.31 25.38 -3.17
C THR A 191 31.30 26.58 -2.22
N LYS A 192 30.15 26.89 -1.63
CA LYS A 192 30.02 27.98 -0.65
C LYS A 192 30.81 27.69 0.64
N PHE A 193 30.78 26.46 1.14
CA PHE A 193 31.59 26.03 2.28
C PHE A 193 33.09 26.07 1.99
N SER A 194 33.51 25.64 0.79
CA SER A 194 34.90 25.75 0.34
C SER A 194 35.36 27.22 0.28
N ALA A 195 34.53 28.10 -0.27
CA ALA A 195 34.80 29.54 -0.31
C ALA A 195 34.91 30.13 1.10
N LEU A 196 33.98 29.80 2.00
CA LEU A 196 34.00 30.24 3.40
C LEU A 196 35.27 29.79 4.12
N ARG A 197 35.71 28.54 3.91
CA ARG A 197 36.95 28.01 4.49
C ARG A 197 38.18 28.76 3.96
N GLY A 198 38.22 29.08 2.66
CA GLY A 198 39.27 29.94 2.11
C GLY A 198 39.30 31.33 2.73
N ARG A 199 38.13 31.95 2.97
CA ARG A 199 38.05 33.24 3.70
C ARG A 199 38.48 33.13 5.15
N PHE A 200 38.22 31.99 5.79
CA PHE A 200 38.68 31.73 7.14
C PHE A 200 40.21 31.62 7.19
N ASP A 201 40.82 30.95 6.22
CA ASP A 201 42.29 30.86 6.12
C ASP A 201 42.93 32.25 5.90
N ASP A 202 42.33 33.10 5.05
CA ASP A 202 42.75 34.50 4.87
C ASP A 202 42.64 35.32 6.15
N PHE A 203 41.56 35.10 6.92
CA PHE A 203 41.38 35.69 8.25
C PHE A 203 42.47 35.24 9.22
N LEU A 204 42.71 33.94 9.35
CA LEU A 204 43.75 33.40 10.23
C LEU A 204 45.15 33.91 9.85
N ALA A 205 45.44 33.99 8.55
CA ALA A 205 46.70 34.55 8.07
C ALA A 205 46.86 36.04 8.45
N SER A 206 45.77 36.81 8.41
CA SER A 206 45.79 38.22 8.85
C SER A 206 45.89 38.36 10.37
N LEU A 207 45.24 37.48 11.13
CA LEU A 207 45.33 37.46 12.59
C LEU A 207 46.74 37.12 13.07
N ARG A 208 47.43 36.16 12.43
CA ARG A 208 48.84 35.81 12.72
C ARG A 208 49.81 36.96 12.46
N ALA A 209 49.47 37.89 11.56
CA ALA A 209 50.28 39.06 11.31
C ALA A 209 50.17 40.08 12.46
N ILE A 210 49.04 40.10 13.16
CA ILE A 210 48.80 40.97 14.33
C ILE A 210 49.30 40.30 15.62
N VAL A 211 48.99 39.02 15.78
CA VAL A 211 49.29 38.24 16.98
C VAL A 211 50.58 37.47 16.70
N ALA A 212 51.70 37.92 17.26
CA ALA A 212 53.01 37.27 17.12
C ALA A 212 53.11 35.88 17.81
N THR A 213 52.00 35.35 18.32
CA THR A 213 51.86 34.08 19.05
C THR A 213 50.84 33.16 18.37
N SER A 214 50.62 31.96 18.91
CA SER A 214 49.72 30.97 18.33
C SER A 214 48.27 31.47 18.29
N THR A 215 47.69 31.60 17.08
CA THR A 215 46.31 32.05 16.86
C THR A 215 45.25 30.96 17.09
N SER A 216 45.67 29.71 17.32
CA SER A 216 44.77 28.55 17.44
C SER A 216 43.92 28.54 18.71
N GLN A 217 44.26 29.34 19.72
CA GLN A 217 43.55 29.37 21.00
C GLN A 217 42.77 30.67 21.23
N CYS A 218 42.85 31.64 20.32
CA CYS A 218 42.16 32.91 20.46
C CYS A 218 40.64 32.73 20.33
N SER A 219 39.90 33.53 21.10
CA SER A 219 38.42 33.49 21.11
C SER A 219 37.81 33.66 19.73
N ALA A 220 38.37 34.54 18.88
CA ALA A 220 37.93 34.74 17.49
C ALA A 220 37.98 33.45 16.64
N THR A 221 39.11 32.75 16.66
CA THR A 221 39.33 31.50 15.92
C THR A 221 38.33 30.43 16.37
N ARG A 222 38.18 30.24 17.69
CA ARG A 222 37.28 29.25 18.26
C ARG A 222 35.81 29.51 17.91
N LEU A 223 35.40 30.78 17.93
CA LEU A 223 34.02 31.14 17.60
C LEU A 223 33.72 30.85 16.11
N PHE A 224 34.61 31.22 15.20
CA PHE A 224 34.44 30.94 13.77
C PHE A 224 34.45 29.45 13.44
N GLU A 225 35.34 28.66 14.04
CA GLU A 225 35.34 27.21 13.87
C GLU A 225 34.01 26.59 14.34
N ALA A 226 33.51 27.01 15.52
CA ALA A 226 32.23 26.55 16.04
C ALA A 226 31.05 26.92 15.12
N GLN A 227 31.04 28.12 14.54
CA GLN A 227 29.97 28.53 13.62
C GLN A 227 30.04 27.80 12.27
N ILE A 228 31.23 27.56 11.71
CA ILE A 228 31.38 26.75 10.49
C ILE A 228 30.87 25.33 10.74
N LEU A 229 31.19 24.75 11.90
CA LEU A 229 30.69 23.43 12.29
C LEU A 229 29.15 23.44 12.39
N ARG A 230 28.57 24.42 13.09
CA ARG A 230 27.11 24.57 13.20
C ARG A 230 26.42 24.65 11.83
N LEU A 231 26.95 25.43 10.89
CA LEU A 231 26.38 25.50 9.54
C LEU A 231 26.48 24.16 8.80
N THR A 232 27.56 23.41 9.02
CA THR A 232 27.75 22.07 8.44
C THR A 232 26.71 21.10 8.99
N GLU A 233 26.48 21.12 10.30
CA GLU A 233 25.44 20.31 10.97
C GLU A 233 24.05 20.68 10.48
N MET A 234 23.74 21.98 10.35
CA MET A 234 22.46 22.44 9.81
C MET A 234 22.20 21.90 8.38
N LEU A 235 23.20 21.95 7.48
CA LEU A 235 23.05 21.40 6.14
C LEU A 235 22.80 19.88 6.17
N GLN A 236 23.51 19.15 7.03
CA GLN A 236 23.34 17.70 7.17
C GLN A 236 21.94 17.36 7.68
N VAL A 237 21.43 18.11 8.66
CA VAL A 237 20.07 17.95 9.18
C VAL A 237 19.05 18.23 8.07
N CYS A 238 19.16 19.36 7.36
CA CYS A 238 18.26 19.69 6.25
C CYS A 238 18.23 18.58 5.19
N THR A 239 19.41 18.13 4.75
CA THR A 239 19.54 17.08 3.73
C THR A 239 18.90 15.78 4.20
N LYS A 240 19.21 15.35 5.44
CA LYS A 240 18.67 14.12 6.02
C LYS A 240 17.16 14.19 6.18
N THR A 241 16.62 15.31 6.67
CA THR A 241 15.18 15.48 6.87
C THR A 241 14.43 15.39 5.54
N VAL A 242 14.90 16.08 4.49
CA VAL A 242 14.26 16.04 3.18
C VAL A 242 14.30 14.63 2.58
N THR A 243 15.45 13.96 2.64
CA THR A 243 15.58 12.60 2.11
C THR A 243 14.71 11.60 2.88
N ASN A 244 14.67 11.69 4.21
CA ASN A 244 13.80 10.84 5.02
C ASN A 244 12.31 11.06 4.67
N LEU A 245 11.87 12.32 4.60
CA LEU A 245 10.48 12.63 4.21
C LEU A 245 10.16 12.07 2.82
N ARG A 246 11.04 12.24 1.84
CA ARG A 246 10.87 11.68 0.50
C ARG A 246 10.73 10.16 0.53
N ASP A 247 11.66 9.48 1.18
CA ASP A 247 11.71 8.01 1.22
C ASP A 247 10.50 7.43 1.96
N ASP A 248 10.07 8.07 3.04
CA ASP A 248 8.90 7.66 3.81
C ASP A 248 7.59 7.88 3.01
N LEU A 249 7.44 9.02 2.32
CA LEU A 249 6.27 9.28 1.46
C LEU A 249 6.21 8.32 0.27
N ASP A 250 7.35 8.06 -0.38
CA ASP A 250 7.44 7.08 -1.47
C ASP A 250 7.13 5.65 -1.00
N ALA A 251 7.59 5.27 0.21
CA ALA A 251 7.24 4.00 0.82
C ALA A 251 5.73 3.88 1.08
N GLN A 252 5.09 4.94 1.59
CA GLN A 252 3.64 4.97 1.80
C GLN A 252 2.87 4.87 0.48
N LEU A 253 3.30 5.57 -0.57
CA LEU A 253 2.72 5.46 -1.92
C LEU A 253 2.77 4.04 -2.44
N ARG A 254 3.96 3.42 -2.42
CA ARG A 254 4.15 2.05 -2.90
C ARG A 254 3.32 1.04 -2.12
N LYS A 255 3.25 1.22 -0.78
CA LYS A 255 2.46 0.34 0.09
C LYS A 255 0.97 0.47 -0.22
N GLY A 256 0.46 1.69 -0.30
CA GLY A 256 -0.94 1.94 -0.59
C GLY A 256 -1.34 1.48 -1.99
N ASP A 257 -0.55 1.79 -3.02
CA ASP A 257 -0.81 1.36 -4.41
C ASP A 257 -0.86 -0.16 -4.49
N LEU A 258 0.14 -0.86 -3.93
CA LEU A 258 0.16 -2.32 -3.92
C LEU A 258 -1.06 -2.90 -3.20
N TYR A 259 -1.39 -2.40 -2.01
CA TYR A 259 -2.52 -2.91 -1.23
C TYR A 259 -3.86 -2.71 -1.95
N HIS A 260 -4.13 -1.49 -2.43
CA HIS A 260 -5.40 -1.14 -3.05
C HIS A 260 -5.57 -1.76 -4.44
N ASP A 261 -4.49 -1.92 -5.22
CA ASP A 261 -4.53 -2.64 -6.49
C ASP A 261 -4.88 -4.11 -6.29
N VAL A 262 -4.22 -4.78 -5.31
CA VAL A 262 -4.51 -6.17 -4.96
C VAL A 262 -5.93 -6.30 -4.43
N LEU A 263 -6.37 -5.40 -3.54
CA LEU A 263 -7.73 -5.40 -3.00
C LEU A 263 -8.79 -5.30 -4.10
N ASN A 264 -8.64 -4.35 -5.02
CA ASN A 264 -9.56 -4.15 -6.15
C ASN A 264 -9.57 -5.35 -7.10
N SER A 265 -8.40 -5.94 -7.36
CA SER A 265 -8.28 -7.17 -8.16
C SER A 265 -8.99 -8.35 -7.49
N CYS A 266 -8.81 -8.52 -6.18
CA CYS A 266 -9.47 -9.59 -5.44
C CYS A 266 -11.00 -9.38 -5.38
N GLN A 267 -11.47 -8.15 -5.20
CA GLN A 267 -12.90 -7.82 -5.26
C GLN A 267 -13.51 -8.18 -6.61
N SER A 268 -12.89 -7.73 -7.71
CA SER A 268 -13.36 -8.00 -9.07
C SER A 268 -13.43 -9.50 -9.36
N ARG A 269 -12.40 -10.26 -8.96
CA ARG A 269 -12.37 -11.70 -9.17
C ARG A 269 -13.42 -12.44 -8.34
N LEU A 270 -13.69 -11.97 -7.12
CA LEU A 270 -14.76 -12.53 -6.29
C LEU A 270 -16.15 -12.21 -6.87
N ASP A 271 -16.34 -11.01 -7.45
CA ASP A 271 -17.55 -10.62 -8.17
C ASP A 271 -17.81 -11.54 -9.38
N GLU A 272 -16.77 -11.86 -10.15
CA GLU A 272 -16.85 -12.80 -11.29
C GLU A 272 -17.27 -14.20 -10.84
N ILE A 273 -16.64 -14.74 -9.79
CA ILE A 273 -16.96 -16.07 -9.25
C ILE A 273 -18.41 -16.10 -8.70
N GLU A 274 -18.84 -15.04 -8.02
CA GLU A 274 -20.20 -14.91 -7.52
C GLU A 274 -21.21 -14.87 -8.68
N ALA A 275 -20.93 -14.09 -9.73
CA ALA A 275 -21.77 -14.02 -10.92
C ALA A 275 -21.87 -15.39 -11.63
N ASP A 276 -20.76 -16.12 -11.75
CA ASP A 276 -20.73 -17.47 -12.31
C ASP A 276 -21.57 -18.46 -11.50
N LEU A 277 -21.47 -18.39 -10.16
CA LEU A 277 -22.28 -19.21 -9.26
C LEU A 277 -23.77 -18.89 -9.42
N VAL A 278 -24.14 -17.62 -9.30
CA VAL A 278 -25.54 -17.20 -9.44
C VAL A 278 -26.10 -17.59 -10.81
N GLY A 279 -25.37 -17.32 -11.89
CA GLY A 279 -25.77 -17.69 -13.26
C GLY A 279 -25.92 -19.21 -13.46
N THR A 280 -25.01 -20.00 -12.90
CA THR A 280 -25.09 -21.47 -12.94
C THR A 280 -26.31 -21.99 -12.19
N LEU A 281 -26.62 -21.44 -11.01
CA LEU A 281 -27.76 -21.87 -10.21
C LEU A 281 -29.11 -21.41 -10.78
N ASP A 282 -29.18 -20.21 -11.35
CA ASP A 282 -30.41 -19.67 -11.94
C ASP A 282 -30.78 -20.37 -13.26
N SER A 283 -29.78 -20.84 -14.02
CA SER A 283 -30.00 -21.58 -15.26
C SER A 283 -30.31 -23.07 -15.04
N ALA A 284 -30.04 -23.60 -13.84
CA ALA A 284 -30.26 -25.00 -13.48
C ALA A 284 -31.74 -25.36 -13.35
N THR A 285 -32.37 -25.70 -14.49
CA THR A 285 -33.77 -26.14 -14.55
C THR A 285 -33.89 -27.51 -15.22
N LEU A 286 -34.60 -28.44 -14.59
CA LEU A 286 -34.90 -29.75 -15.19
C LEU A 286 -36.07 -29.60 -16.15
N ARG A 287 -35.80 -29.67 -17.47
CA ARG A 287 -36.81 -29.55 -18.53
C ARG A 287 -36.81 -30.78 -19.41
N GLY A 288 -37.98 -31.13 -19.95
CA GLY A 288 -38.13 -32.26 -20.87
C GLY A 288 -38.00 -33.61 -20.19
N ASP A 289 -37.42 -34.59 -20.90
CA ASP A 289 -37.36 -35.99 -20.47
C ASP A 289 -36.38 -36.22 -19.31
N MET A 290 -36.71 -37.19 -18.47
CA MET A 290 -35.90 -37.59 -17.30
C MET A 290 -34.46 -38.02 -17.64
N LYS A 291 -34.24 -38.52 -18.86
CA LYS A 291 -32.89 -38.86 -19.35
C LYS A 291 -31.99 -37.64 -19.52
N ILE A 292 -32.58 -36.49 -19.85
CA ILE A 292 -31.88 -35.21 -19.98
C ILE A 292 -31.60 -34.65 -18.58
N TRP A 293 -32.52 -34.84 -17.63
CA TRP A 293 -32.37 -34.38 -16.24
C TRP A 293 -31.14 -34.96 -15.55
N LEU A 294 -30.84 -36.24 -15.82
CA LEU A 294 -29.63 -36.88 -15.28
C LEU A 294 -28.36 -36.17 -15.78
N ALA A 295 -28.27 -35.92 -17.09
CA ALA A 295 -27.12 -35.24 -17.69
C ALA A 295 -26.99 -33.79 -17.22
N ASP A 296 -28.10 -33.05 -17.19
CA ASP A 296 -28.14 -31.65 -16.76
C ASP A 296 -27.76 -31.49 -15.28
N THR A 297 -28.23 -32.40 -14.43
CA THR A 297 -27.89 -32.38 -12.99
C THR A 297 -26.43 -32.76 -12.76
N GLN A 298 -25.90 -33.73 -13.53
CA GLN A 298 -24.50 -34.10 -13.45
C GLN A 298 -23.58 -32.98 -13.95
N ASP A 299 -23.96 -32.29 -15.03
CA ASP A 299 -23.29 -31.09 -15.52
C ASP A 299 -23.30 -29.96 -14.47
N LEU A 300 -24.44 -29.75 -13.80
CA LEU A 300 -24.54 -28.79 -12.69
C LEU A 300 -23.55 -29.11 -11.56
N VAL A 301 -23.48 -30.36 -11.11
CA VAL A 301 -22.53 -30.80 -10.08
C VAL A 301 -21.10 -30.52 -10.53
N CYS A 302 -20.75 -30.82 -11.78
CA CYS A 302 -19.43 -30.52 -12.34
C CYS A 302 -19.12 -29.02 -12.35
N LYS A 303 -20.07 -28.18 -12.79
CA LYS A 303 -19.91 -26.71 -12.83
C LYS A 303 -19.73 -26.10 -11.44
N VAL A 304 -20.55 -26.50 -10.47
CA VAL A 304 -20.41 -26.00 -9.09
C VAL A 304 -19.10 -26.48 -8.47
N THR A 305 -18.66 -27.71 -8.75
CA THR A 305 -17.34 -28.21 -8.30
C THR A 305 -16.18 -27.42 -8.91
N ALA A 306 -16.28 -27.00 -10.17
CA ALA A 306 -15.28 -26.14 -10.79
C ALA A 306 -15.22 -24.75 -10.11
N ILE A 307 -16.38 -24.19 -9.76
CA ILE A 307 -16.48 -22.92 -9.01
C ILE A 307 -15.86 -23.06 -7.61
N GLU A 308 -16.12 -24.16 -6.88
CA GLU A 308 -15.45 -24.43 -5.61
C GLU A 308 -13.92 -24.47 -5.77
N SER A 309 -13.42 -25.12 -6.83
CA SER A 309 -12.00 -25.14 -7.14
C SER A 309 -11.45 -23.73 -7.37
N HIS A 310 -12.20 -22.86 -8.07
CA HIS A 310 -11.80 -21.46 -8.26
C HIS A 310 -11.76 -20.69 -6.93
N LEU A 311 -12.68 -20.93 -6.00
CA LEU A 311 -12.67 -20.33 -4.67
C LEU A 311 -11.49 -20.80 -3.81
N CYS A 312 -11.06 -22.06 -3.94
CA CYS A 312 -9.84 -22.55 -3.30
C CYS A 312 -8.58 -21.92 -3.91
N ASP A 313 -8.54 -21.78 -5.23
CA ASP A 313 -7.45 -21.08 -5.93
C ASP A 313 -7.36 -19.61 -5.52
N PHE A 314 -8.51 -18.94 -5.37
CA PHE A 314 -8.58 -17.57 -4.88
C PHE A 314 -7.99 -17.43 -3.47
N GLN A 315 -8.31 -18.35 -2.56
CA GLN A 315 -7.76 -18.34 -1.20
C GLN A 315 -6.23 -18.39 -1.21
N THR A 316 -5.67 -19.33 -1.97
CA THR A 316 -4.22 -19.60 -1.96
C THR A 316 -3.40 -18.57 -2.74
N LYS A 317 -3.97 -17.94 -3.77
CA LYS A 317 -3.23 -16.99 -4.63
C LYS A 317 -3.53 -15.55 -4.29
N ASP A 318 -4.81 -15.19 -4.22
CA ASP A 318 -5.26 -13.80 -4.18
C ASP A 318 -5.42 -13.32 -2.74
N LEU A 319 -6.11 -14.11 -1.90
CA LEU A 319 -6.35 -13.74 -0.49
C LEU A 319 -5.04 -13.74 0.33
N GLU A 320 -4.18 -14.73 0.14
CA GLU A 320 -2.84 -14.74 0.78
C GLU A 320 -1.99 -13.55 0.33
N SER A 321 -2.01 -13.20 -0.96
CA SER A 321 -1.31 -12.02 -1.47
C SER A 321 -1.86 -10.72 -0.87
N LEU A 322 -3.18 -10.61 -0.71
CA LEU A 322 -3.82 -9.46 -0.06
C LEU A 322 -3.43 -9.38 1.42
N VAL A 323 -3.39 -10.49 2.14
CA VAL A 323 -2.95 -10.54 3.55
C VAL A 323 -1.49 -10.12 3.68
N LEU A 324 -0.62 -10.55 2.76
CA LEU A 324 0.78 -10.14 2.71
C LEU A 324 0.93 -8.63 2.42
N ALA A 325 0.18 -8.11 1.44
CA ALA A 325 0.17 -6.68 1.13
C ALA A 325 -0.40 -5.83 2.26
N ALA A 326 -1.35 -6.39 3.02
CA ALA A 326 -1.98 -5.76 4.18
C ALA A 326 -1.11 -5.79 5.43
N GLN A 327 0.03 -6.49 5.45
CA GLN A 327 0.89 -6.57 6.64
C GLN A 327 1.28 -5.16 7.09
N SER A 328 0.70 -4.76 8.22
CA SER A 328 1.08 -3.60 8.99
C SER A 328 1.76 -4.06 10.28
N SER A 329 2.34 -3.14 11.02
CA SER A 329 2.91 -3.41 12.34
C SER A 329 1.86 -3.80 13.39
N ASP A 330 0.58 -3.70 13.07
CA ASP A 330 -0.54 -3.98 13.97
C ASP A 330 -0.99 -5.45 13.90
N GLU A 331 -1.54 -5.93 15.02
CA GLU A 331 -2.00 -7.32 15.20
C GLU A 331 -3.27 -7.66 14.40
N PHE A 332 -3.94 -6.65 13.82
CA PHE A 332 -5.24 -6.81 13.14
C PHE A 332 -5.17 -6.45 11.64
N LEU A 333 -5.86 -7.25 10.82
CA LEU A 333 -6.04 -6.97 9.39
C LEU A 333 -6.92 -5.73 9.16
N PRO A 334 -6.71 -5.01 8.04
CA PRO A 334 -7.62 -3.94 7.62
C PRO A 334 -9.05 -4.44 7.43
N LEU A 335 -10.04 -3.58 7.74
CA LEU A 335 -11.46 -3.91 7.66
C LEU A 335 -11.89 -4.37 6.26
N SER A 336 -11.34 -3.77 5.20
CA SER A 336 -11.63 -4.14 3.81
C SER A 336 -11.14 -5.55 3.49
N THR A 337 -9.98 -5.95 4.02
CA THR A 337 -9.45 -7.32 3.89
C THR A 337 -10.32 -8.32 4.65
N GLN A 338 -10.74 -7.98 5.87
CA GLN A 338 -11.63 -8.83 6.66
C GLN A 338 -12.99 -9.02 5.96
N ALA A 339 -13.59 -7.95 5.46
CA ALA A 339 -14.86 -8.01 4.73
C ALA A 339 -14.77 -8.90 3.48
N LEU A 340 -13.65 -8.85 2.76
CA LEU A 340 -13.42 -9.71 1.61
C LEU A 340 -13.27 -11.19 2.01
N GLN A 341 -12.56 -11.47 3.11
CA GLN A 341 -12.43 -12.82 3.66
C GLN A 341 -13.80 -13.38 4.10
N ASP A 342 -14.63 -12.57 4.74
CA ASP A 342 -15.97 -12.96 5.16
C ASP A 342 -16.87 -13.26 3.95
N ARG A 343 -16.81 -12.41 2.91
CA ARG A 343 -17.56 -12.62 1.66
C ARG A 343 -17.12 -13.87 0.92
N TRP A 344 -15.82 -14.14 0.85
CA TRP A 344 -15.29 -15.38 0.28
C TRP A 344 -15.81 -16.62 1.04
N SER A 345 -15.80 -16.58 2.37
CA SER A 345 -16.29 -17.67 3.22
C SER A 345 -17.78 -17.94 3.01
N GLU A 346 -18.59 -16.88 2.86
CA GLU A 346 -20.01 -17.00 2.51
C GLU A 346 -20.20 -17.69 1.15
N LEU A 347 -19.44 -17.27 0.13
CA LEU A 347 -19.52 -17.86 -1.22
C LEU A 347 -19.10 -19.34 -1.25
N VAL A 348 -18.05 -19.71 -0.52
CA VAL A 348 -17.65 -21.12 -0.35
C VAL A 348 -18.79 -21.92 0.26
N THR A 349 -19.40 -21.41 1.33
CA THR A 349 -20.54 -22.08 1.99
C THR A 349 -21.72 -22.23 1.04
N ARG A 350 -22.02 -21.19 0.25
CA ARG A 350 -23.10 -21.20 -0.74
C ARG A 350 -22.85 -22.23 -1.85
N ALA A 351 -21.62 -22.30 -2.37
CA ALA A 351 -21.23 -23.26 -3.40
C ALA A 351 -21.32 -24.71 -2.89
N ILE A 352 -20.80 -25.01 -1.70
CA ILE A 352 -20.86 -26.33 -1.06
C ILE A 352 -22.31 -26.78 -0.87
N ASN A 353 -23.17 -25.89 -0.36
CA ASN A 353 -24.59 -26.18 -0.17
C ASN A 353 -25.30 -26.43 -1.51
N ALA A 354 -24.96 -25.67 -2.55
CA ALA A 354 -25.52 -25.87 -3.88
C ALA A 354 -25.08 -27.20 -4.50
N ARG A 355 -23.81 -27.58 -4.35
CA ARG A 355 -23.31 -28.89 -4.80
C ARG A 355 -24.03 -30.02 -4.05
N ALA A 356 -24.11 -29.94 -2.73
CA ALA A 356 -24.79 -30.96 -1.93
C ALA A 356 -26.28 -31.12 -2.32
N ALA A 357 -26.96 -30.01 -2.63
CA ALA A 357 -28.33 -30.04 -3.14
C ALA A 357 -28.43 -30.68 -4.54
N ALA A 358 -27.48 -30.38 -5.43
CA ALA A 358 -27.42 -30.95 -6.78
C ALA A 358 -27.09 -32.46 -6.74
N GLU A 359 -26.15 -32.89 -5.89
CA GLU A 359 -25.81 -34.31 -5.67
C GLU A 359 -26.98 -35.09 -5.07
N SER A 360 -27.67 -34.50 -4.07
CA SER A 360 -28.88 -35.11 -3.52
C SER A 360 -29.98 -35.24 -4.58
N SER A 361 -30.15 -34.23 -5.44
CA SER A 361 -31.11 -34.28 -6.54
C SER A 361 -30.71 -35.32 -7.59
N LEU A 362 -29.41 -35.45 -7.89
CA LEU A 362 -28.88 -36.45 -8.81
C LEU A 362 -29.22 -37.86 -8.35
N SER A 363 -29.01 -38.16 -7.06
CA SER A 363 -29.38 -39.45 -6.46
C SER A 363 -30.89 -39.71 -6.61
N VAL A 364 -31.74 -38.71 -6.31
CA VAL A 364 -33.19 -38.85 -6.45
C VAL A 364 -33.60 -39.07 -7.90
N ILE A 365 -32.99 -38.36 -8.85
CA ILE A 365 -33.25 -38.54 -10.29
C ILE A 365 -32.82 -39.93 -10.74
N GLN A 366 -31.66 -40.43 -10.30
CA GLN A 366 -31.18 -41.77 -10.62
C GLN A 366 -32.15 -42.84 -10.11
N ASP A 367 -32.50 -42.79 -8.82
CA ASP A 367 -33.42 -43.74 -8.19
C ASP A 367 -34.80 -43.71 -8.86
N ALA A 368 -35.33 -42.50 -9.10
CA ALA A 368 -36.64 -42.34 -9.72
C ALA A 368 -36.64 -42.76 -11.20
N THR A 369 -35.54 -42.55 -11.94
CA THR A 369 -35.41 -42.98 -13.35
C THR A 369 -35.39 -44.51 -13.45
N GLU A 370 -34.64 -45.17 -12.58
CA GLU A 370 -34.57 -46.64 -12.53
C GLU A 370 -35.94 -47.23 -12.16
N ALA A 371 -36.55 -46.73 -11.08
CA ALA A 371 -37.85 -47.19 -10.62
C ALA A 371 -38.96 -46.93 -11.66
N PHE A 372 -38.95 -45.79 -12.34
CA PHE A 372 -39.92 -45.47 -13.39
C PHE A 372 -39.78 -46.42 -14.59
N LYS A 373 -38.54 -46.64 -15.05
CA LYS A 373 -38.25 -47.57 -16.15
C LYS A 373 -38.69 -49.00 -15.82
N ASP A 374 -38.39 -49.46 -14.62
CA ASP A 374 -38.78 -50.80 -14.16
C ASP A 374 -40.30 -50.97 -14.12
N MET A 375 -41.03 -49.94 -13.68
CA MET A 375 -42.48 -49.99 -13.63
C MET A 375 -43.13 -49.97 -15.00
N ILE A 376 -42.70 -49.09 -15.90
CA ILE A 376 -43.23 -49.05 -17.26
C ILE A 376 -42.91 -50.37 -18.00
N SER A 377 -41.71 -50.92 -17.82
CA SER A 377 -41.34 -52.24 -18.38
C SER A 377 -42.23 -53.34 -17.83
N TRP A 378 -42.43 -53.39 -16.51
CA TRP A 378 -43.30 -54.39 -15.89
C TRP A 378 -44.76 -54.24 -16.32
N ILE A 379 -45.29 -53.00 -16.43
CA ILE A 379 -46.64 -52.74 -16.94
C ILE A 379 -46.76 -53.27 -18.37
N GLY A 380 -45.77 -52.99 -19.24
CA GLY A 380 -45.72 -53.51 -20.61
C GLY A 380 -45.72 -55.04 -20.66
N GLU A 381 -44.88 -55.69 -19.87
CA GLU A 381 -44.85 -57.16 -19.76
C GLU A 381 -46.17 -57.72 -19.22
N ALA A 382 -46.77 -57.09 -18.21
CA ALA A 382 -48.05 -57.50 -17.65
C ALA A 382 -49.17 -57.35 -18.69
N GLN A 383 -49.13 -56.30 -19.50
CA GLN A 383 -50.03 -56.07 -20.63
C GLN A 383 -49.90 -57.17 -21.69
N GLU A 384 -48.68 -57.59 -22.03
CA GLU A 384 -48.40 -58.70 -22.94
C GLU A 384 -48.88 -60.04 -22.37
N ARG A 385 -48.62 -60.29 -21.08
CA ARG A 385 -49.12 -61.49 -20.38
C ARG A 385 -50.64 -61.51 -20.39
N LEU A 386 -51.31 -60.39 -20.07
CA LEU A 386 -52.76 -60.26 -20.14
C LEU A 386 -53.28 -60.58 -21.55
N ASN A 387 -52.66 -59.98 -22.58
CA ASN A 387 -53.01 -60.27 -23.98
C ASN A 387 -52.82 -61.75 -24.31
N SER A 388 -51.74 -62.40 -23.86
CA SER A 388 -51.49 -63.82 -24.12
C SER A 388 -52.53 -64.74 -23.46
N ILE A 389 -53.04 -64.35 -22.29
CA ILE A 389 -54.09 -65.08 -21.56
C ILE A 389 -55.43 -64.93 -22.27
N CYS A 390 -55.71 -63.74 -22.84
CA CYS A 390 -56.93 -63.45 -23.61
C CYS A 390 -56.92 -64.04 -25.03
N VAL A 391 -55.77 -64.00 -25.73
CA VAL A 391 -55.62 -64.39 -27.15
C VAL A 391 -55.45 -65.90 -27.34
N LYS A 392 -55.21 -66.68 -26.28
CA LYS A 392 -55.50 -68.12 -26.30
C LYS A 392 -57.02 -68.32 -26.37
N SER A 393 -57.59 -68.03 -27.54
CA SER A 393 -58.96 -68.32 -27.90
C SER A 393 -59.21 -69.79 -27.60
N ILE A 394 -60.18 -70.09 -26.74
CA ILE A 394 -61.40 -70.79 -27.16
C ILE A 394 -61.32 -71.15 -28.63
N GLU A 395 -60.76 -72.32 -28.95
CA GLU A 395 -61.27 -73.07 -30.08
C GLU A 395 -62.77 -73.23 -29.77
N SER A 396 -63.58 -72.46 -30.48
CA SER A 396 -65.02 -72.66 -30.52
C SER A 396 -65.27 -74.15 -30.73
N PRO A 397 -66.10 -74.84 -29.93
CA PRO A 397 -66.59 -76.15 -30.31
C PRO A 397 -67.24 -75.95 -31.67
N GLY A 398 -66.65 -76.55 -32.71
CA GLY A 398 -67.20 -76.48 -34.06
C GLY A 398 -68.67 -76.85 -34.04
N SER A 399 -69.44 -76.18 -34.89
CA SER A 399 -70.82 -76.50 -35.21
C SER A 399 -71.06 -78.01 -35.19
N PHE A 400 -71.82 -78.48 -34.21
CA PHE A 400 -72.40 -79.82 -34.25
C PHE A 400 -73.51 -79.81 -35.31
N ASP A 401 -73.27 -80.47 -36.44
CA ASP A 401 -74.37 -81.08 -37.20
C ASP A 401 -74.95 -82.18 -36.32
N VAL A 402 -76.25 -82.06 -36.04
CA VAL A 402 -76.99 -82.96 -35.18
C VAL A 402 -77.33 -84.23 -35.96
N GLU A 403 -76.67 -85.34 -35.65
CA GLU A 403 -77.32 -86.65 -35.69
C GLU A 403 -77.20 -87.31 -34.31
N ILE A 404 -78.36 -87.42 -33.67
CA ILE A 404 -78.58 -87.97 -32.34
C ILE A 404 -78.32 -89.48 -32.39
N ASN A 405 -77.33 -89.98 -31.64
CA ASN A 405 -77.43 -91.21 -30.84
C ASN A 405 -76.18 -91.42 -29.98
N GLU A 406 -76.30 -91.10 -28.68
CA GLU A 406 -75.72 -91.74 -27.48
C GLU A 406 -75.40 -90.70 -26.37
N PRO A 407 -75.90 -90.88 -25.13
CA PRO A 407 -75.69 -89.93 -24.03
C PRO A 407 -74.39 -90.28 -23.29
N GLY A 408 -73.25 -89.81 -23.81
CA GLY A 408 -71.95 -90.00 -23.15
C GLY A 408 -70.92 -88.88 -23.36
N PHE A 409 -71.17 -87.94 -24.28
CA PHE A 409 -70.11 -87.05 -24.80
C PHE A 409 -70.32 -85.53 -24.56
N LEU A 410 -71.29 -85.16 -23.72
CA LEU A 410 -71.54 -83.76 -23.33
C LEU A 410 -70.82 -83.35 -22.04
N ILE A 411 -70.25 -84.28 -21.27
CA ILE A 411 -69.60 -83.95 -19.99
C ILE A 411 -68.11 -83.65 -20.20
N ASP A 412 -67.41 -84.37 -21.08
CA ASP A 412 -65.96 -84.21 -21.30
C ASP A 412 -65.58 -82.95 -22.09
N SER A 413 -66.43 -82.51 -23.02
CA SER A 413 -66.24 -81.26 -23.77
C SER A 413 -66.54 -80.02 -22.92
N TRP A 414 -67.53 -80.12 -22.03
CA TRP A 414 -67.87 -79.07 -21.08
C TRP A 414 -66.91 -79.03 -19.88
N SER A 415 -66.45 -80.17 -19.38
CA SER A 415 -65.43 -80.24 -18.33
C SER A 415 -64.09 -79.68 -18.82
N GLY A 416 -63.66 -80.03 -20.04
CA GLY A 416 -62.47 -79.44 -20.67
C GLY A 416 -62.60 -77.92 -20.88
N PHE A 417 -63.77 -77.44 -21.29
CA PHE A 417 -64.04 -75.99 -21.42
C PHE A 417 -64.02 -75.26 -20.07
N VAL A 418 -64.66 -75.84 -19.04
CA VAL A 418 -64.68 -75.31 -17.67
C VAL A 418 -63.28 -75.35 -17.04
N GLU A 419 -62.49 -76.40 -17.25
CA GLU A 419 -61.10 -76.51 -16.78
C GLU A 419 -60.19 -75.49 -17.47
N THR A 420 -60.34 -75.30 -18.79
CA THR A 420 -59.56 -74.31 -19.54
C THR A 420 -59.90 -72.89 -19.10
N ARG A 421 -61.19 -72.60 -18.85
CA ARG A 421 -61.64 -71.31 -18.31
C ARG A 421 -61.26 -71.11 -16.84
N SER A 422 -61.32 -72.14 -16.00
CA SER A 422 -60.88 -72.11 -14.61
C SER A 422 -59.36 -71.87 -14.52
N SER A 423 -58.58 -72.52 -15.39
CA SER A 423 -57.13 -72.26 -15.54
C SER A 423 -56.85 -70.82 -15.98
N ARG A 424 -57.63 -70.29 -16.92
CA ARG A 424 -57.55 -68.89 -17.37
C ARG A 424 -57.90 -67.92 -16.25
N LEU A 425 -59.01 -68.15 -15.54
CA LEU A 425 -59.44 -67.35 -14.41
C LEU A 425 -58.36 -67.34 -13.31
N SER A 426 -57.78 -68.50 -12.99
CA SER A 426 -56.68 -68.60 -12.01
C SER A 426 -55.46 -67.76 -12.42
N LYS A 427 -55.07 -67.78 -13.70
CA LYS A 427 -53.95 -66.97 -14.22
C LYS A 427 -54.27 -65.47 -14.19
N LEU A 428 -55.50 -65.08 -14.52
CA LEU A 428 -55.96 -63.69 -14.44
C LEU A 428 -55.99 -63.18 -12.99
N THR A 429 -56.48 -63.99 -12.06
CA THR A 429 -56.54 -63.62 -10.63
C THR A 429 -55.13 -63.41 -10.10
N LYS A 430 -54.18 -64.29 -10.43
CA LYS A 430 -52.76 -64.13 -10.06
C LYS A 430 -52.14 -62.86 -10.63
N LEU A 431 -52.40 -62.54 -11.90
CA LEU A 431 -51.88 -61.32 -12.52
C LEU A 431 -52.46 -60.06 -11.86
N HIS A 432 -53.75 -60.08 -11.53
CA HIS A 432 -54.40 -58.97 -10.83
C HIS A 432 -53.91 -58.81 -9.39
N GLU A 433 -53.71 -59.91 -8.65
CA GLU A 433 -53.10 -59.88 -7.31
C GLU A 433 -51.66 -59.35 -7.34
N GLU A 434 -50.88 -59.74 -8.35
CA GLU A 434 -49.53 -59.18 -8.59
C GLU A 434 -49.60 -57.67 -8.86
N ALA A 435 -50.52 -57.23 -9.72
CA ALA A 435 -50.71 -55.82 -10.03
C ALA A 435 -51.16 -54.98 -8.82
N VAL A 436 -52.06 -55.52 -7.99
CA VAL A 436 -52.46 -54.88 -6.72
C VAL A 436 -51.27 -54.80 -5.76
N SER A 437 -50.46 -55.86 -5.67
CA SER A 437 -49.27 -55.90 -4.80
C SER A 437 -48.20 -54.88 -5.22
N ARG A 438 -48.15 -54.49 -6.50
CA ARG A 438 -47.23 -53.47 -7.03
C ARG A 438 -47.66 -52.03 -6.79
N ARG A 439 -48.90 -51.78 -6.37
CA ARG A 439 -49.44 -50.43 -6.13
C ARG A 439 -48.58 -49.58 -5.19
N ALA A 440 -48.07 -50.19 -4.11
CA ALA A 440 -47.24 -49.48 -3.14
C ALA A 440 -45.94 -48.96 -3.75
N ALA A 441 -45.34 -49.74 -4.65
CA ALA A 441 -44.13 -49.33 -5.36
C ALA A 441 -44.44 -48.13 -6.28
N ILE A 442 -45.53 -48.17 -7.04
CA ILE A 442 -45.94 -47.09 -7.95
C ILE A 442 -46.12 -45.76 -7.22
N LEU A 443 -46.78 -45.79 -6.06
CA LEU A 443 -46.93 -44.59 -5.22
C LEU A 443 -45.57 -44.10 -4.70
N SER A 444 -44.68 -45.00 -4.30
CA SER A 444 -43.33 -44.64 -3.84
C SER A 444 -42.50 -43.96 -4.93
N THR A 445 -42.60 -44.40 -6.19
CA THR A 445 -41.92 -43.74 -7.33
C THR A 445 -42.45 -42.33 -7.57
N THR A 446 -43.77 -42.13 -7.48
CA THR A 446 -44.36 -40.78 -7.60
C THR A 446 -43.97 -39.86 -6.45
N GLU A 447 -43.86 -40.37 -5.23
CA GLU A 447 -43.39 -39.60 -4.07
C GLU A 447 -41.91 -39.20 -4.23
N GLY A 448 -41.08 -40.10 -4.77
CA GLY A 448 -39.69 -39.83 -5.13
C GLY A 448 -39.56 -38.68 -6.12
N LEU A 449 -40.33 -38.70 -7.21
CA LEU A 449 -40.43 -37.59 -8.16
C LEU A 449 -40.90 -36.28 -7.51
N GLY A 450 -41.84 -36.38 -6.56
CA GLY A 450 -42.34 -35.25 -5.78
C GLY A 450 -41.26 -34.52 -4.98
N LYS A 451 -40.20 -35.20 -4.54
CA LYS A 451 -39.08 -34.58 -3.80
C LYS A 451 -38.25 -33.60 -4.63
N LEU A 452 -38.33 -33.70 -5.97
CA LEU A 452 -37.68 -32.77 -6.89
C LEU A 452 -38.47 -31.45 -7.04
N LYS A 453 -39.70 -31.38 -6.51
CA LYS A 453 -40.50 -30.15 -6.46
C LYS A 453 -39.99 -29.27 -5.32
N GLY A 454 -39.22 -28.23 -5.63
CA GLY A 454 -38.71 -27.33 -4.59
C GLY A 454 -37.83 -26.19 -5.12
N PRO A 455 -37.38 -25.32 -4.20
CA PRO A 455 -36.50 -24.19 -4.54
C PRO A 455 -35.05 -24.61 -4.83
N SER A 456 -34.67 -25.83 -4.42
CA SER A 456 -33.31 -26.36 -4.55
C SER A 456 -32.91 -26.56 -6.01
N PRO A 457 -31.72 -26.10 -6.43
CA PRO A 457 -31.20 -26.38 -7.75
C PRO A 457 -30.71 -27.85 -7.85
N PRO A 458 -30.96 -28.53 -8.98
CA PRO A 458 -31.70 -28.04 -10.15
C PRO A 458 -33.22 -28.02 -9.89
N ARG A 459 -33.88 -26.94 -10.34
CA ARG A 459 -35.32 -26.77 -10.15
C ARG A 459 -36.09 -27.58 -11.19
N ALA A 460 -36.90 -28.52 -10.74
CA ALA A 460 -37.78 -29.24 -11.64
C ALA A 460 -39.01 -28.42 -12.01
N ASP A 461 -39.38 -28.40 -13.29
CA ASP A 461 -40.67 -27.86 -13.71
C ASP A 461 -41.79 -28.75 -13.11
N PRO A 462 -42.70 -28.21 -12.27
CA PRO A 462 -43.79 -28.98 -11.70
C PRO A 462 -44.68 -29.63 -12.74
N SER A 463 -44.78 -29.04 -13.95
CA SER A 463 -45.57 -29.58 -15.05
C SER A 463 -44.92 -30.83 -15.66
N ALA A 464 -43.59 -30.87 -15.76
CA ALA A 464 -42.86 -32.02 -16.28
C ALA A 464 -42.88 -33.19 -15.28
N ILE A 465 -42.75 -32.92 -13.98
CA ILE A 465 -42.95 -33.95 -12.95
C ILE A 465 -44.39 -34.47 -12.99
N ARG A 466 -45.38 -33.58 -13.08
CA ARG A 466 -46.79 -33.98 -13.15
C ARG A 466 -47.10 -34.80 -14.39
N ALA A 467 -46.47 -34.52 -15.53
CA ALA A 467 -46.64 -35.30 -16.75
C ALA A 467 -46.16 -36.75 -16.56
N MET A 468 -45.00 -36.96 -15.93
CA MET A 468 -44.51 -38.31 -15.61
C MET A 468 -45.36 -39.02 -14.56
N GLU A 469 -45.80 -38.29 -13.52
CA GLU A 469 -46.73 -38.82 -12.52
C GLU A 469 -48.04 -39.31 -13.19
N LEU A 470 -48.57 -38.54 -14.15
CA LEU A 470 -49.76 -38.90 -14.92
C LEU A 470 -49.51 -40.08 -15.86
N GLU A 471 -48.40 -40.10 -16.60
CA GLU A 471 -48.06 -41.21 -17.51
C GLU A 471 -48.03 -42.55 -16.77
N LEU A 472 -47.36 -42.59 -15.60
CA LEU A 472 -47.29 -43.80 -14.79
C LEU A 472 -48.65 -44.19 -14.19
N ALA A 473 -49.43 -43.19 -13.74
CA ALA A 473 -50.75 -43.42 -13.17
C ALA A 473 -51.74 -43.95 -14.22
N ASP A 474 -51.76 -43.35 -15.41
CA ASP A 474 -52.63 -43.73 -16.52
C ASP A 474 -52.27 -45.14 -17.04
N ALA A 475 -50.97 -45.41 -17.27
CA ALA A 475 -50.52 -46.73 -17.70
C ALA A 475 -50.89 -47.86 -16.70
N TYR A 476 -50.80 -47.57 -15.40
CA TYR A 476 -51.21 -48.52 -14.36
C TYR A 476 -52.73 -48.65 -14.27
N ALA A 477 -53.47 -47.55 -14.36
CA ALA A 477 -54.93 -47.55 -14.34
C ALA A 477 -55.50 -48.37 -15.51
N ASP A 478 -54.95 -48.18 -16.72
CA ASP A 478 -55.31 -48.95 -17.91
C ASP A 478 -55.08 -50.45 -17.70
N LEU A 479 -53.92 -50.85 -17.17
CA LEU A 479 -53.63 -52.26 -16.88
C LEU A 479 -54.63 -52.82 -15.86
N MET A 480 -54.92 -52.08 -14.79
CA MET A 480 -55.85 -52.50 -13.73
C MET A 480 -57.28 -52.63 -14.24
N GLU A 481 -57.76 -51.65 -15.00
CA GLU A 481 -59.08 -51.68 -15.63
C GLU A 481 -59.19 -52.90 -16.55
N ARG A 482 -58.24 -53.09 -17.45
CA ARG A 482 -58.24 -54.23 -18.37
C ARG A 482 -58.19 -55.57 -17.63
N CYS A 483 -57.38 -55.70 -16.57
CA CYS A 483 -57.37 -56.90 -15.73
C CYS A 483 -58.74 -57.15 -15.09
N GLN A 484 -59.36 -56.10 -14.53
CA GLN A 484 -60.65 -56.16 -13.86
C GLN A 484 -61.78 -56.54 -14.83
N THR A 485 -61.85 -55.90 -16.00
CA THR A 485 -62.88 -56.15 -17.02
C THR A 485 -62.82 -57.60 -17.51
N VAL A 486 -61.61 -58.09 -17.81
CA VAL A 486 -61.41 -59.47 -18.27
C VAL A 486 -61.75 -60.47 -17.15
N LEU A 487 -61.34 -60.19 -15.90
CA LEU A 487 -61.68 -61.01 -14.74
C LEU A 487 -63.19 -61.11 -14.50
N SER A 488 -63.89 -59.96 -14.48
CA SER A 488 -65.34 -59.92 -14.29
C SER A 488 -66.08 -60.64 -15.41
N GLY A 489 -65.66 -60.45 -16.67
CA GLY A 489 -66.23 -61.18 -17.81
C GLY A 489 -66.06 -62.70 -17.70
N GLU A 490 -64.89 -63.19 -17.26
CA GLU A 490 -64.69 -64.62 -17.04
C GLU A 490 -65.50 -65.16 -15.85
N GLN A 491 -65.63 -64.39 -14.76
CA GLN A 491 -66.44 -64.77 -13.60
C GLN A 491 -67.93 -64.80 -13.89
N GLU A 492 -68.44 -63.86 -14.69
CA GLU A 492 -69.86 -63.83 -15.09
C GLU A 492 -70.20 -65.00 -16.00
N VAL A 493 -69.33 -65.33 -16.96
CA VAL A 493 -69.54 -66.50 -17.82
C VAL A 493 -69.50 -67.80 -17.02
N LEU A 494 -68.58 -67.95 -16.05
CA LEU A 494 -68.50 -69.13 -15.17
C LEU A 494 -69.65 -69.25 -14.17
N LYS A 495 -70.32 -68.14 -13.80
CA LYS A 495 -71.54 -68.15 -12.97
C LYS A 495 -72.82 -68.41 -13.77
N GLY A 496 -72.79 -68.11 -15.08
CA GLY A 496 -73.90 -68.32 -16.00
C GLY A 496 -73.90 -69.68 -16.72
N THR A 497 -72.80 -70.43 -16.65
CA THR A 497 -72.70 -71.87 -16.95
C THR A 497 -73.02 -72.68 -15.71
#